data_AF-A0A7U4DF45-F1
#
_entry.id   AF-A0A7U4DF45-F1
#
_cell.length_a   1.000
_cell.length_b   1.000
_cell.length_c   1.000
_cell.angle_alpha   90.00
_cell.angle_beta   90.00
_cell.angle_gamma   90.00
#
_symmetry.space_group_name_H-M   'P 1'
#
loop_
_entity.id
_entity.type
_entity.pdbx_description
1 polymer ?
#
loop_
_entity_poly.entity_id
_entity_poly.type
_entity_poly.pdbx_seq_one_letter_code
_entity_poly.pdbx_strand_id
1 'polypeptide(L)'
;MRVSTEKQDLERQEKVINDARNAGYYIAAVYREKASGITPDRPELNRMIHDLQAGEVVIAERIDRISRLPLPEAEKLIVAIKEKGAKLSIPGVIDLSEFSKDASGISKIVLDQVQDMLLKIALQMAHEDYLLIKKEGKRELNFEKIKVFTMVEKLTKNFTIKL
;
A
#
# COMPACT_ATOMS: atom_id res chain seq x y z
N MET A 1 5.21 -7.22 -23.09
CA MET A 1 4.70 -5.84 -22.84
C MET A 1 5.43 -5.26 -21.64
N ARG A 2 6.34 -4.28 -21.82
CA ARG A 2 7.16 -3.68 -20.74
C ARG A 2 7.30 -2.15 -20.85
N VAL A 3 6.30 -1.51 -21.47
CA VAL A 3 6.26 -0.05 -21.69
C VAL A 3 5.17 0.62 -20.82
N SER A 4 4.48 -0.14 -19.96
CA SER A 4 3.24 0.29 -19.28
C SER A 4 3.40 0.60 -17.78
N THR A 5 4.57 0.39 -17.18
CA THR A 5 4.72 0.57 -15.72
C THR A 5 4.86 2.04 -15.33
N GLU A 6 5.66 2.82 -16.06
CA GLU A 6 5.93 4.22 -15.65
C GLU A 6 4.73 5.15 -15.88
N LYS A 7 4.00 4.98 -16.98
CA LYS A 7 2.78 5.77 -17.24
C LYS A 7 1.65 5.43 -16.24
N GLN A 8 1.47 4.15 -15.90
CA GLN A 8 0.48 3.74 -14.90
C GLN A 8 0.84 4.22 -13.50
N ASP A 9 2.13 4.24 -13.14
CA ASP A 9 2.58 4.74 -11.85
C ASP A 9 2.34 6.27 -11.74
N LEU A 10 2.55 7.01 -12.82
CA LEU A 10 2.24 8.45 -12.88
C LEU A 10 0.74 8.74 -12.79
N GLU A 11 -0.10 7.98 -13.50
CA GLU A 11 -1.56 8.13 -13.46
C GLU A 11 -2.12 7.84 -12.05
N ARG A 12 -1.60 6.80 -11.36
CA ARG A 12 -1.97 6.51 -9.97
C ARG A 12 -1.55 7.62 -9.01
N GLN A 13 -0.36 8.19 -9.20
CA GLN A 13 0.13 9.27 -8.38
C GLN A 13 -0.73 10.53 -8.53
N GLU A 14 -1.02 10.93 -9.77
CA GLU A 14 -1.88 12.09 -10.05
C GLU A 14 -3.26 11.89 -9.43
N LYS A 15 -3.79 10.66 -9.44
CA LYS A 15 -5.04 10.35 -8.76
C LYS A 15 -4.98 10.65 -7.26
N VAL A 16 -3.95 10.19 -6.55
CA VAL A 16 -3.81 10.44 -5.09
C VAL A 16 -3.69 11.93 -4.79
N ILE A 17 -2.91 12.67 -5.60
CA ILE A 17 -2.75 14.12 -5.44
C ILE A 17 -4.09 14.84 -5.66
N ASN A 18 -4.83 14.47 -6.70
CA ASN A 18 -6.11 15.07 -7.01
C ASN A 18 -7.18 14.71 -5.97
N ASP A 19 -7.20 13.47 -5.48
CA ASP A 19 -8.08 13.04 -4.40
C ASP A 19 -7.81 13.85 -3.11
N ALA A 20 -6.54 14.08 -2.77
CA ALA A 20 -6.16 14.91 -1.62
C ALA A 20 -6.60 16.38 -1.80
N ARG A 21 -6.40 16.96 -2.98
CA ARG A 21 -6.88 18.33 -3.28
C ARG A 21 -8.41 18.42 -3.21
N ASN A 22 -9.12 17.43 -3.75
CA ASN A 22 -10.58 17.38 -3.72
C ASN A 22 -11.12 17.23 -2.29
N ALA A 23 -10.36 16.58 -1.40
CA ALA A 23 -10.65 16.51 0.03
C ALA A 23 -10.29 17.80 0.80
N GLY A 24 -9.81 18.85 0.12
CA GLY A 24 -9.52 20.16 0.71
C GLY A 24 -8.11 20.30 1.29
N TYR A 25 -7.21 19.34 1.06
CA TYR A 25 -5.82 19.44 1.52
C TYR A 25 -4.98 20.34 0.62
N TYR A 26 -4.18 21.21 1.23
CA TYR A 26 -3.07 21.88 0.56
C TYR A 26 -1.86 20.95 0.50
N ILE A 27 -1.29 20.75 -0.70
CA ILE A 27 -0.16 19.86 -0.91
C ILE A 27 1.14 20.64 -0.69
N ALA A 28 1.74 20.49 0.50
CA ALA A 28 3.00 21.16 0.85
C ALA A 28 4.22 20.61 0.09
N ALA A 29 4.28 19.28 -0.12
CA ALA A 29 5.34 18.61 -0.86
C ALA A 29 4.88 17.25 -1.38
N VAL A 30 5.55 16.73 -2.42
CA VAL A 30 5.33 15.38 -2.95
C VAL A 30 6.65 14.64 -2.98
N TYR A 31 6.78 13.58 -2.18
CA TYR A 31 7.97 12.74 -2.09
C TYR A 31 7.82 11.52 -2.99
N ARG A 32 8.87 11.19 -3.75
CA ARG A 32 8.84 10.12 -4.75
C ARG A 32 10.00 9.18 -4.53
N GLU A 33 9.70 7.90 -4.31
CA GLU A 33 10.73 6.91 -4.09
C GLU A 33 10.54 5.68 -4.99
N LYS A 34 11.57 5.36 -5.78
CA LYS A 34 11.65 4.10 -6.55
C LYS A 34 12.40 3.04 -5.75
N ALA A 35 12.07 2.91 -4.47
CA ALA A 35 12.61 1.88 -3.58
C ALA A 35 11.53 0.88 -3.20
N SER A 36 11.93 -0.36 -2.95
CA SER A 36 11.01 -1.40 -2.47
C SER A 36 10.71 -1.14 -0.99
N GLY A 37 9.44 -1.25 -0.56
CA GLY A 37 9.03 -1.02 0.84
C GLY A 37 9.60 -2.01 1.88
N ILE A 38 10.60 -2.80 1.49
CA ILE A 38 11.34 -3.76 2.31
C ILE A 38 12.80 -3.36 2.56
N THR A 39 13.33 -2.36 1.86
CA THR A 39 14.65 -1.83 2.17
C THR A 39 14.52 -0.79 3.27
N PRO A 40 15.36 -0.85 4.32
CA PRO A 40 15.39 0.20 5.35
C PRO A 40 16.00 1.51 4.84
N ASP A 41 16.82 1.45 3.78
CA ASP A 41 17.38 2.63 3.13
C ASP A 41 16.35 3.24 2.17
N ARG A 42 15.64 4.25 2.68
CA ARG A 42 14.55 4.97 2.01
C ARG A 42 14.79 6.48 2.15
N PRO A 43 15.69 7.06 1.36
CA PRO A 43 16.15 8.44 1.55
C PRO A 43 15.03 9.47 1.40
N GLU A 44 14.05 9.23 0.53
CA GLU A 44 12.92 10.13 0.30
C GLU A 44 11.86 9.99 1.39
N LEU A 45 11.64 8.76 1.90
CA LEU A 45 10.81 8.56 3.09
C LEU A 45 11.43 9.25 4.31
N ASN A 46 12.74 9.08 4.52
CA ASN A 46 13.46 9.70 5.63
C ASN A 46 13.46 11.23 5.50
N ARG A 47 13.66 11.78 4.30
CA ARG A 47 13.54 13.21 4.04
C ARG A 47 12.14 13.72 4.38
N MET A 48 11.09 13.02 3.94
CA MET A 48 9.71 13.36 4.28
C MET A 48 9.50 13.43 5.79
N ILE A 49 9.93 12.42 6.55
CA ILE A 49 9.82 12.41 8.01
C ILE A 49 10.60 13.58 8.65
N HIS A 50 11.76 13.91 8.11
CA HIS A 50 12.56 15.04 8.59
C HIS A 50 11.83 16.37 8.40
N ASP A 51 11.24 16.57 7.22
CA ASP A 51 10.57 17.79 6.81
C ASP A 51 9.21 17.99 7.51
N LEU A 52 8.59 16.91 8.03
CA LEU A 52 7.30 16.95 8.70
C LEU A 52 7.22 17.97 9.83
N GLN A 53 6.14 18.76 9.81
CA GLN A 53 5.75 19.71 10.84
C GLN A 53 4.53 19.22 11.62
N ALA A 54 4.36 19.75 12.83
CA ALA A 54 3.20 19.43 13.65
C ALA A 54 1.89 19.88 12.97
N GLY A 55 0.89 18.99 12.97
CA GLY A 55 -0.40 19.24 12.32
C GLY A 55 -0.46 18.88 10.84
N GLU A 56 0.67 18.54 10.21
CA GLU A 56 0.67 18.04 8.83
C GLU A 56 0.08 16.63 8.72
N VAL A 57 -0.40 16.29 7.53
CA VAL A 57 -1.00 14.99 7.21
C VAL A 57 -0.18 14.31 6.12
N VAL A 58 0.36 13.14 6.43
CA VAL A 58 0.97 12.24 5.46
C VAL A 58 -0.12 11.44 4.79
N ILE A 59 -0.26 11.58 3.47
CA ILE A 59 -1.21 10.80 2.65
C ILE A 59 -0.44 9.77 1.85
N ALA A 60 -0.85 8.51 1.92
CA ALA A 60 -0.33 7.45 1.07
C ALA A 60 -1.45 6.73 0.31
N GLU A 61 -1.16 6.25 -0.90
CA GLU A 61 -2.12 5.50 -1.72
C GLU A 61 -2.65 4.26 -1.00
N ARG A 62 -1.75 3.55 -0.30
CA ARG A 62 -2.03 2.32 0.44
C ARG A 62 -1.02 2.12 1.56
N ILE A 63 -1.39 1.30 2.55
CA ILE A 63 -0.55 0.94 3.68
C ILE A 63 0.78 0.27 3.25
N ASP A 64 0.75 -0.53 2.17
CA ASP A 64 1.92 -1.22 1.63
C ASP A 64 2.93 -0.29 0.92
N ARG A 65 2.58 1.00 0.72
CA ARG A 65 3.49 2.05 0.25
C ARG A 65 4.26 2.70 1.41
N ILE A 66 3.65 2.73 2.59
CA ILE A 66 4.27 3.21 3.83
C ILE A 66 5.32 2.20 4.30
N SER A 67 4.93 0.94 4.50
CA SER A 67 5.88 -0.11 4.91
C SER A 67 5.42 -1.49 4.47
N ARG A 68 6.38 -2.35 4.15
CA ARG A 68 6.22 -3.81 4.06
C ARG A 68 7.21 -4.52 4.98
N LEU A 69 7.83 -3.77 5.90
CA LEU A 69 8.73 -4.32 6.91
C LEU A 69 7.91 -5.12 7.93
N PRO A 70 8.57 -6.00 8.71
CA PRO A 70 7.91 -6.62 9.85
C PRO A 70 7.38 -5.56 10.81
N LEU A 71 6.36 -5.93 11.59
CA LEU A 71 5.63 -4.99 12.45
C LEU A 71 6.53 -4.13 13.36
N PRO A 72 7.57 -4.67 14.05
CA PRO A 72 8.43 -3.85 14.92
C PRO A 72 9.14 -2.71 14.19
N GLU A 73 9.56 -2.92 12.94
CA GLU A 73 10.20 -1.88 12.13
C GLU A 73 9.18 -0.91 11.55
N ALA A 74 8.00 -1.40 11.15
CA ALA A 74 6.91 -0.56 10.68
C ALA A 74 6.41 0.37 11.80
N GLU A 75 6.35 -0.11 13.05
CA GLU A 75 5.98 0.70 14.22
C GLU A 75 6.95 1.85 14.45
N LYS A 76 8.26 1.65 14.28
CA LYS A 76 9.25 2.74 14.39
C LYS A 76 8.97 3.88 13.43
N LEU A 77 8.56 3.57 12.20
CA LEU A 77 8.17 4.57 11.21
C LEU A 77 6.94 5.35 11.65
N ILE A 78 5.92 4.66 12.18
CA ILE A 78 4.72 5.31 12.71
C ILE A 78 5.05 6.21 13.90
N VAL A 79 5.88 5.73 14.82
CA VAL A 79 6.34 6.50 15.99
C VAL A 79 7.06 7.77 15.53
N ALA A 80 7.99 7.66 14.58
CA ALA A 80 8.72 8.82 14.05
C ALA A 80 7.78 9.89 13.45
N ILE A 81 6.72 9.49 12.74
CA ILE A 81 5.70 10.42 12.21
C ILE A 81 4.90 11.05 13.36
N LYS A 82 4.47 10.25 14.34
CA LYS A 82 3.70 10.74 15.50
C LYS A 82 4.52 11.70 16.38
N GLU A 83 5.82 11.45 16.55
CA GLU A 83 6.74 12.31 17.29
C GLU A 83 6.89 13.71 16.67
N LYS A 84 6.74 13.82 15.34
CA LYS A 84 6.67 15.10 14.63
C LYS A 84 5.34 15.84 14.84
N GLY A 85 4.36 15.22 15.52
CA GLY A 85 3.01 15.76 15.66
C GLY A 85 2.20 15.70 14.36
N ALA A 86 2.66 14.90 13.38
CA ALA A 86 1.98 14.70 12.11
C ALA A 86 0.98 13.54 12.21
N LYS A 87 0.01 13.53 11.30
CA LYS A 87 -1.02 12.49 11.18
C LYS A 87 -0.77 11.66 9.93
N LEU A 88 -1.26 10.43 9.95
CA LEU A 88 -1.19 9.52 8.83
C LEU A 88 -2.60 9.24 8.32
N SER A 89 -2.85 9.55 7.05
CA SER A 89 -4.12 9.30 6.37
C SER A 89 -3.91 8.29 5.25
N ILE A 90 -4.55 7.12 5.39
CA ILE A 90 -4.39 5.99 4.48
C ILE A 90 -5.78 5.47 4.12
N PRO A 91 -6.10 5.32 2.81
CA PRO A 91 -7.34 4.70 2.39
C PRO A 91 -7.51 3.30 3.00
N GLY A 92 -8.68 3.05 3.60
CA GLY A 92 -9.03 1.77 4.23
C GLY A 92 -8.62 1.62 5.69
N VAL A 93 -7.85 2.57 6.26
CA VAL A 93 -7.64 2.66 7.71
C VAL A 93 -8.60 3.70 8.27
N ILE A 94 -9.45 3.29 9.21
CA ILE A 94 -10.41 4.20 9.83
C ILE A 94 -9.65 5.24 10.65
N ASP A 95 -9.78 6.52 10.29
CA ASP A 95 -9.25 7.61 11.10
C ASP A 95 -10.22 7.93 12.24
N LEU A 96 -9.95 7.37 13.42
CA LEU A 96 -10.71 7.65 14.63
C LEU A 96 -10.27 8.96 15.32
N SER A 97 -9.29 9.68 14.77
CA SER A 97 -8.75 10.87 15.40
C SER A 97 -9.77 12.01 15.45
N GLU A 98 -10.75 12.04 14.53
CA GLU A 98 -11.85 13.00 14.59
C GLU A 98 -12.79 12.73 15.77
N PHE A 99 -13.14 11.45 16.01
CA PHE A 99 -13.97 11.05 17.15
C PHE A 99 -13.24 11.19 18.49
N SER A 100 -11.91 11.05 18.50
CA SER A 100 -11.07 11.23 19.69
C SER A 100 -10.94 12.71 20.12
N LYS A 101 -11.04 13.67 19.19
CA LYS A 101 -10.93 15.12 19.51
C LYS A 101 -11.98 15.58 20.53
N ASP A 102 -13.20 15.09 20.39
CA ASP A 102 -14.34 15.47 21.25
C ASP A 102 -14.51 14.52 22.45
N ALA A 103 -13.76 13.42 22.47
CA ALA A 103 -13.77 12.47 23.57
C ALA A 103 -12.91 12.95 24.75
N SER A 104 -13.31 12.58 25.97
CA SER A 104 -12.59 12.92 27.20
C SER A 104 -12.45 11.71 28.12
N GLY A 105 -11.48 11.78 29.05
CA GLY A 105 -11.22 10.73 30.03
C GLY A 105 -10.94 9.36 29.40
N ILE A 106 -11.64 8.33 29.89
CA ILE A 106 -11.44 6.94 29.47
C ILE A 106 -11.77 6.73 27.98
N SER A 107 -12.81 7.40 27.47
CA SER A 107 -13.23 7.22 26.08
C SER A 107 -12.15 7.63 25.09
N LYS A 108 -11.43 8.72 25.39
CA LYS A 108 -10.29 9.16 24.58
C LYS A 108 -9.18 8.11 24.56
N ILE A 109 -8.81 7.59 25.73
CA ILE A 109 -7.78 6.56 25.86
C ILE A 109 -8.16 5.33 25.03
N VAL A 110 -9.40 4.86 25.14
CA VAL A 110 -9.87 3.69 24.39
C VAL A 110 -9.83 3.95 22.88
N LEU A 111 -10.32 5.10 22.41
CA LEU A 111 -10.31 5.45 20.98
C LEU A 111 -8.88 5.51 20.42
N ASP A 112 -7.95 6.12 21.15
CA ASP A 112 -6.55 6.20 20.74
C ASP A 112 -5.89 4.80 20.67
N GLN A 113 -6.20 3.92 21.63
CA GLN A 113 -5.70 2.54 21.62
C GLN A 113 -6.30 1.69 20.50
N VAL A 114 -7.60 1.82 20.23
CA VAL A 114 -8.27 1.13 19.12
C VAL A 114 -7.69 1.59 17.79
N GLN A 115 -7.44 2.90 17.61
CA GLN A 115 -6.80 3.43 16.42
C GLN A 115 -5.38 2.85 16.23
N ASP A 116 -4.59 2.79 17.30
CA ASP A 116 -3.26 2.20 17.26
C ASP A 116 -3.29 0.70 16.89
N MET A 117 -4.25 -0.04 17.45
CA MET A 117 -4.45 -1.46 17.14
C MET A 117 -4.86 -1.68 15.68
N LEU A 118 -5.82 -0.89 15.16
CA LEU A 118 -6.26 -0.98 13.77
C LEU A 118 -5.11 -0.70 12.80
N LEU A 119 -4.27 0.28 13.12
CA LEU A 119 -3.08 0.59 12.32
C LEU A 119 -2.07 -0.57 12.32
N LYS A 120 -1.81 -1.18 13.48
CA LYS A 120 -0.91 -2.34 13.60
C LYS A 120 -1.43 -3.54 12.79
N ILE A 121 -2.73 -3.81 12.84
CA ILE A 121 -3.35 -4.88 12.04
C ILE A 121 -3.17 -4.60 10.55
N ALA A 122 -3.43 -3.37 10.09
CA ALA A 122 -3.26 -3.00 8.69
C ALA A 122 -1.81 -3.15 8.20
N LEU A 123 -0.84 -2.76 9.03
CA LEU A 123 0.59 -2.94 8.75
C LEU A 123 0.98 -4.43 8.68
N GLN A 124 0.48 -5.24 9.62
CA GLN A 124 0.74 -6.67 9.64
C GLN A 124 0.15 -7.35 8.40
N MET A 125 -1.08 -7.02 8.00
CA MET A 125 -1.69 -7.52 6.77
C MET A 125 -0.86 -7.15 5.53
N ALA A 126 -0.40 -5.89 5.45
CA ALA A 126 0.44 -5.43 4.34
C ALA A 126 1.76 -6.23 4.21
N HIS A 127 2.36 -6.57 5.36
CA HIS A 127 3.54 -7.41 5.42
C HIS A 127 3.25 -8.86 4.98
N GLU A 128 2.16 -9.45 5.48
CA GLU A 128 1.75 -10.81 5.15
C GLU A 128 1.39 -10.98 3.67
N ASP A 129 0.64 -10.04 3.08
CA ASP A 129 0.32 -10.02 1.65
C ASP A 129 1.59 -9.98 0.81
N TYR A 130 2.57 -9.17 1.21
CA TYR A 130 3.87 -9.12 0.54
C TYR A 130 4.61 -10.47 0.65
N LEU A 131 4.61 -11.10 1.82
CA LEU A 131 5.23 -12.41 2.01
C LEU A 131 4.53 -13.50 1.17
N LEU A 132 3.20 -13.44 1.05
CA LEU A 132 2.42 -14.37 0.24
C LEU A 132 2.82 -14.26 -1.23
N ILE A 133 2.80 -13.06 -1.81
CA ILE A 133 3.21 -12.80 -3.19
C ILE A 133 4.64 -13.28 -3.44
N LYS A 134 5.56 -13.03 -2.49
CA LYS A 134 6.95 -13.48 -2.58
C LYS A 134 7.07 -15.01 -2.55
N LYS A 135 6.24 -15.69 -1.75
CA LYS A 135 6.21 -17.17 -1.67
C LYS A 135 5.65 -17.76 -2.96
N GLU A 136 4.56 -17.20 -3.49
CA GLU A 136 3.92 -17.67 -4.72
C GLU A 136 4.80 -17.45 -5.95
N GLY A 137 5.43 -16.27 -6.10
CA GLY A 137 6.40 -16.04 -7.18
C GLY A 137 7.61 -16.98 -7.12
N LYS A 138 8.02 -17.43 -5.93
CA LYS A 138 9.05 -18.47 -5.78
C LYS A 138 8.55 -19.86 -6.15
N ARG A 139 7.27 -20.17 -5.90
CA ARG A 139 6.64 -21.44 -6.33
C ARG A 139 6.52 -21.49 -7.85
N GLU A 140 6.18 -20.38 -8.50
CA GLU A 140 6.12 -20.28 -9.96
C GLU A 140 7.48 -20.50 -10.65
N LEU A 141 8.58 -20.10 -10.00
CA LEU A 141 9.94 -20.35 -10.48
C LEU A 141 10.43 -21.80 -10.23
N ASN A 142 9.74 -22.56 -9.39
CA ASN A 142 10.10 -23.93 -8.97
C ASN A 142 9.23 -25.03 -9.62
N PHE A 143 8.38 -24.71 -10.60
CA PHE A 143 7.71 -25.76 -11.37
C PHE A 143 8.72 -26.47 -12.30
N GLU A 144 8.79 -27.80 -12.21
CA GLU A 144 9.44 -28.61 -13.25
C GLU A 144 8.81 -28.28 -14.61
N LYS A 145 9.64 -28.09 -15.65
CA LYS A 145 9.18 -27.90 -17.02
C LYS A 145 8.47 -29.18 -17.51
N ILE A 146 7.17 -29.27 -17.33
CA ILE A 146 6.37 -30.34 -17.92
C ILE A 146 6.07 -29.97 -19.38
N LYS A 147 6.58 -30.76 -20.33
CA LYS A 147 6.16 -30.72 -21.73
C LYS A 147 4.84 -31.45 -21.85
N VAL A 148 3.74 -30.72 -22.00
CA VAL A 148 2.44 -31.30 -22.31
C VAL A 148 2.34 -31.46 -23.84
N PHE A 149 2.33 -32.71 -24.32
CA PHE A 149 2.03 -33.07 -25.70
C PHE A 149 0.53 -33.38 -25.80
N THR A 150 -0.21 -32.56 -26.55
CA THR A 150 -1.65 -32.82 -26.80
C THR A 150 -1.80 -33.42 -28.20
N MET A 151 -2.52 -34.53 -28.29
CA MET A 151 -2.85 -35.21 -29.55
C MET A 151 -4.22 -34.69 -30.00
N VAL A 152 -4.28 -33.98 -31.13
CA VAL A 152 -5.54 -33.50 -31.68
C VAL A 152 -6.13 -34.60 -32.57
N GLU A 153 -7.16 -35.30 -32.07
CA GLU A 153 -7.96 -36.20 -32.88
C GLU A 153 -8.77 -35.38 -33.90
N LYS A 154 -8.61 -35.69 -35.19
CA LYS A 154 -9.42 -35.11 -36.28
C LYS A 154 -10.87 -35.54 -36.12
N LEU A 155 -11.73 -34.65 -35.64
CA LEU A 155 -13.18 -34.78 -35.84
C LEU A 155 -13.53 -34.34 -37.27
N THR A 156 -13.69 -35.31 -38.16
CA THR A 156 -14.41 -35.12 -39.42
C THR A 156 -15.90 -34.89 -39.10
N LYS A 157 -16.39 -33.66 -39.29
CA LYS A 157 -17.82 -33.40 -39.49
C LYS A 157 -18.00 -32.47 -40.69
N ASN A 158 -18.41 -33.09 -41.81
CA ASN A 158 -18.99 -32.41 -42.96
C ASN A 158 -20.28 -31.71 -42.54
N PHE A 159 -20.30 -30.38 -42.63
CA PHE A 159 -21.55 -29.63 -42.74
C PHE A 159 -21.73 -29.23 -44.19
N THR A 160 -22.67 -29.89 -44.86
CA THR A 160 -23.19 -29.52 -46.18
C THR A 160 -24.06 -28.28 -46.03
N ILE A 161 -23.65 -27.16 -46.63
CA ILE A 161 -24.53 -26.03 -46.89
C ILE A 161 -25.19 -26.31 -48.24
N LYS A 162 -26.52 -26.50 -48.26
CA LYS A 162 -27.31 -26.42 -49.51
C LYS A 162 -27.60 -24.94 -49.77
N LEU A 163 -27.35 -24.52 -51.02
CA LEU A 163 -27.70 -23.23 -51.61
C LEU A 163 -29.20 -22.94 -51.50
#